data_AF-A0A2C5XCK5-F1
#
_entry.id   AF-A0A2C5XCK5-F1
#
_cell.length_a   1.000
_cell.length_b   1.000
_cell.length_c   1.000
_cell.angle_alpha   90.00
_cell.angle_beta   90.00
_cell.angle_gamma   90.00
#
_symmetry.space_group_name_H-M   'P 1'
#
loop_
_entity.id
_entity.type
_entity.pdbx_description
1 polymer ?
#
loop_
_entity_poly.entity_id
_entity_poly.type
_entity_poly.pdbx_seq_one_letter_code
_entity_poly.pdbx_strand_id
1 'polypeptide(L)' 'MAPPCPSFSAAQLPQKVQFTDSRRRKFAPDAACHRIELAACPLLSLVQYKCTIDAPEVPDSPVRCRPVTRLFRR' A
#
# COMPACT_ATOMS: atom_id res chain seq x y z
N MET A 1 -16.04 -10.85 10.76
CA MET A 1 -16.34 -9.53 10.17
C MET A 1 -15.22 -8.58 10.57
N ALA A 2 -14.67 -7.80 9.64
CA ALA A 2 -13.62 -6.82 9.99
C ALA A 2 -14.25 -5.61 10.71
N PRO A 3 -13.61 -5.05 11.75
CA PRO A 3 -14.15 -3.88 12.44
C PRO A 3 -14.16 -2.65 11.51
N PRO A 4 -15.10 -1.71 11.70
CA PRO A 4 -15.15 -0.48 10.91
C PRO A 4 -13.88 0.33 11.15
N CYS A 5 -13.13 0.58 10.07
CA CYS A 5 -11.97 1.48 10.14
C CYS A 5 -12.47 2.92 10.30
N PRO A 6 -12.00 3.68 11.32
CA PRO A 6 -12.35 5.08 11.46
C PRO A 6 -11.77 5.88 10.28
N SER A 7 -12.62 6.64 9.59
CA SER A 7 -12.18 7.62 8.60
C SER A 7 -11.71 8.88 9.32
N PHE A 8 -10.59 9.44 8.87
CA PHE A 8 -10.07 10.70 9.39
C PHE A 8 -9.33 11.44 8.26
N SER A 9 -9.23 12.76 8.40
CA SER A 9 -8.58 13.60 7.39
C SER A 9 -7.05 13.44 7.43
N ALA A 10 -6.37 13.70 6.31
CA ALA A 10 -4.91 13.60 6.24
C ALA A 10 -4.20 14.48 7.28
N ALA A 11 -4.80 15.63 7.64
CA ALA A 11 -4.27 16.53 8.68
C ALA A 11 -4.21 15.88 10.09
N GLN A 12 -5.05 14.88 10.36
CA GLN A 12 -5.13 14.21 11.66
C GLN A 12 -4.20 12.99 11.78
N LEU A 13 -3.45 12.66 10.73
CA LEU A 13 -2.49 11.55 10.71
C LEU A 13 -1.49 11.59 11.88
N PRO A 14 -0.86 12.74 12.24
CA PRO A 14 0.14 12.75 13.30
C PRO A 14 -0.40 12.33 14.67
N GLN A 15 -1.68 12.58 14.93
CA GLN A 15 -2.34 12.28 16.20
C GLN A 15 -2.96 10.87 16.21
N LYS A 16 -3.43 10.38 15.06
CA LYS A 16 -4.14 9.08 14.93
C LYS A 16 -3.20 7.91 14.65
N VAL A 17 -2.04 8.17 14.07
CA VAL A 17 -1.00 7.15 13.92
C VAL A 17 -0.35 6.94 15.28
N GLN A 18 -0.60 5.77 15.88
CA GLN A 18 0.02 5.38 17.15
C GLN A 18 1.55 5.43 17.02
N PHE A 19 2.17 6.40 17.70
CA PHE A 19 3.55 6.34 18.15
C PHE A 19 3.55 5.50 19.43
N THR A 20 3.88 4.21 19.33
CA THR A 20 4.07 3.36 20.52
C THR A 20 5.49 3.56 21.05
N ASP A 21 5.63 3.98 22.30
CA ASP A 21 6.92 4.16 22.99
C ASP A 21 7.81 2.92 22.96
N SER A 22 7.23 1.72 22.86
CA SER A 22 7.95 0.44 22.85
C SER A 22 8.25 -0.13 21.46
N ARG A 23 7.74 0.49 20.38
CA ARG A 23 8.10 0.16 19.00
C ARG A 23 8.16 1.43 18.18
N ARG A 24 9.26 2.18 18.34
CA ARG A 24 9.63 3.27 17.42
C ARG A 24 9.47 2.78 15.99
N ARG A 25 8.50 3.33 15.25
CA ARG A 25 8.55 3.24 13.79
C ARG A 25 9.78 4.02 13.34
N LYS A 26 10.43 3.53 12.28
CA LYS A 26 11.69 4.01 11.68
C LYS A 26 11.68 5.46 11.15
N PHE A 27 10.82 6.34 11.68
CA PHE A 27 10.65 7.71 11.21
C PHE A 27 10.45 8.71 12.35
N ALA A 28 11.03 8.44 13.53
CA ALA A 28 11.16 9.49 14.55
C ALA A 28 12.29 10.44 14.11
N PRO A 29 12.09 11.78 14.17
CA PRO A 29 13.09 12.77 13.73
C PRO A 29 14.39 12.72 14.54
N ASP A 30 14.35 12.21 15.77
CA ASP A 30 15.47 12.22 16.72
C ASP A 30 16.11 10.84 16.92
N ALA A 31 15.53 9.80 16.31
CA ALA A 31 16.24 8.53 16.19
C ALA A 31 17.23 8.69 15.05
N ALA A 32 18.43 8.12 15.17
CA ALA A 32 19.38 7.90 14.08
C ALA A 32 18.82 6.93 13.01
N CYS A 33 17.54 7.04 12.70
CA CYS A 33 16.88 6.37 11.63
C CYS A 33 17.23 7.16 10.39
N HIS A 34 18.24 6.67 9.68
CA HIS A 34 18.65 7.16 8.38
C HIS A 34 17.41 7.59 7.60
N ARG A 35 17.30 8.90 7.32
CA ARG A 35 16.30 9.42 6.38
C ARG A 35 16.37 8.51 5.17
N ILE A 36 15.30 7.78 4.88
CA ILE A 36 15.30 6.87 3.74
C ILE A 36 15.45 7.76 2.51
N GLU A 37 16.66 7.75 1.93
CA GLU A 37 16.94 8.46 0.69
C GLU A 37 16.22 7.75 -0.43
N LEU A 38 14.99 8.18 -0.71
CA LEU A 38 14.16 7.59 -1.76
C LEU A 38 14.83 7.66 -3.15
N ALA A 39 15.77 8.58 -3.34
CA ALA A 39 16.60 8.67 -4.53
C ALA A 39 17.63 7.54 -4.64
N ALA A 40 18.18 7.07 -3.51
CA ALA A 40 19.13 5.95 -3.47
C ALA A 40 18.45 4.59 -3.60
N CYS A 41 17.14 4.49 -3.32
CA CYS A 41 16.37 3.27 -3.50
C CYS A 41 15.75 3.19 -4.90
N PRO A 42 16.14 2.23 -5.77
CA PRO A 42 15.56 2.11 -7.10
C PRO A 42 14.08 1.73 -7.03
N LEU A 43 13.24 2.45 -7.77
CA LEU A 43 11.83 2.11 -7.97
C LEU A 43 11.74 1.13 -9.13
N LEU A 44 11.39 -0.13 -8.83
CA LEU A 44 11.29 -1.19 -9.82
C LEU A 44 9.86 -1.31 -10.34
N SER A 45 9.72 -1.72 -11.59
CA SER A 45 8.42 -2.00 -12.22
C SER A 45 8.28 -3.47 -12.56
N LEU A 46 7.11 -4.04 -12.27
CA LEU A 46 6.72 -5.39 -12.69
C LEU A 46 5.36 -5.33 -13.36
N VAL A 47 5.24 -5.93 -14.55
CA VAL A 47 3.95 -6.12 -15.21
C VAL A 47 3.27 -7.34 -14.60
N GLN A 48 2.07 -7.14 -14.06
CA GLN A 48 1.19 -8.20 -13.62
C GLN A 48 -0.08 -8.19 -14.46
N TYR A 49 -0.87 -9.26 -14.42
CA TYR A 49 -2.17 -9.30 -15.07
C TYR A 49 -3.27 -9.29 -14.03
N LYS A 50 -4.22 -8.36 -14.19
CA LYS A 50 -5.46 -8.36 -13.43
C LYS A 50 -6.55 -8.96 -14.32
N CYS A 51 -7.10 -10.09 -13.89
CA CYS A 51 -8.19 -10.75 -14.58
C CYS A 51 -9.52 -10.47 -13.89
N THR A 52 -10.55 -10.17 -14.68
CA THR A 52 -11.92 -9.99 -14.22
C THR A 52 -12.85 -10.83 -15.08
N ILE A 53 -13.88 -11.39 -14.47
CA ILE A 53 -14.98 -12.08 -15.17
C ILE A 53 -16.02 -11.01 -15.51
N ASP A 54 -16.40 -10.91 -16.78
CA ASP A 54 -17.33 -9.86 -17.24
C ASP A 54 -18.73 -10.00 -16.63
N ALA A 55 -19.26 -11.23 -16.59
CA ALA A 55 -20.58 -11.57 -16.06
C ALA A 55 -20.49 -12.79 -15.14
N PRO A 56 -20.13 -12.61 -13.84
CA PRO A 56 -19.86 -13.72 -12.94
C PRO A 56 -21.06 -14.62 -12.64
N GLU A 57 -22.27 -14.17 -12.93
CA GLU A 57 -23.50 -14.94 -12.72
C GLU A 57 -23.85 -15.87 -13.90
N VAL A 58 -23.21 -15.66 -15.06
CA VAL A 58 -23.44 -16.46 -16.26
C VAL A 58 -22.37 -17.56 -16.32
N PRO A 59 -22.77 -18.84 -16.45
CA PRO A 59 -21.81 -19.92 -16.67
C PRO A 59 -21.03 -19.66 -17.98
N ASP A 60 -19.74 -20.00 -17.98
CA ASP A 60 -18.81 -19.78 -19.11
C ASP A 60 -18.61 -18.31 -19.53
N SER A 61 -18.89 -17.34 -18.64
CA SER A 61 -18.54 -15.94 -18.91
C SER A 61 -17.04 -15.76 -19.21
N PRO A 62 -16.68 -14.95 -20.23
CA PRO A 62 -15.30 -14.74 -20.59
C PRO A 62 -14.49 -14.06 -19.47
N VAL A 63 -13.24 -14.49 -19.33
CA VAL A 63 -12.24 -13.88 -18.44
C VAL A 63 -11.43 -12.87 -19.24
N ARG A 64 -11.45 -11.61 -18.84
CA ARG A 64 -10.61 -10.56 -19.44
C ARG A 64 -9.44 -10.24 -18.52
N CYS A 65 -8.23 -10.49 -19.02
CA CYS A 65 -7.00 -10.11 -18.34
C CYS A 65 -6.43 -8.84 -18.95
N ARG A 66 -6.06 -7.87 -18.12
CA ARG A 66 -5.40 -6.63 -18.54
C ARG A 66 -4.06 -6.48 -17.83
N PRO A 67 -3.01 -5.99 -18.53
CA PRO A 67 -1.74 -5.72 -17.91
C PRO A 67 -1.86 -4.55 -16.93
N VAL A 68 -1.22 -4.69 -15.77
CA VAL A 68 -1.15 -3.71 -14.69
C VAL A 68 0.30 -3.57 -14.28
N THR A 69 0.87 -2.39 -14.49
CA THR A 69 2.22 -2.07 -14.02
C THR A 69 2.19 -1.81 -12.53
N ARG A 70 2.90 -2.64 -11.75
CA ARG A 70 3.11 -2.42 -10.32
C ARG A 70 4.50 -1.87 -10.08
N LEU A 71 4.57 -0.79 -9.32
CA LEU A 71 5.82 -0.18 -8.86
C LEU A 71 6.10 -0.64 -7.43
N PHE A 72 7.34 -1.02 -7.15
CA PHE A 72 7.74 -1.47 -5.82
C PHE A 72 9.21 -1.14 -5.50
N ARG A 73 9.55 -1.19 -4.21
CA ARG A 73 10.90 -1.00 -3.67
C ARG A 73 11.24 -2.23 -2.82
N ARG A 74 12.51 -2.66 -2.81
CA ARG A 74 13.01 -3.82 -2.03
C ARG A 74 13.47 -3.40 -0.65
#